data_AF-A0A7X8Z5E8-F1
#
_entry.id   AF-A0A7X8Z5E8-F1
#
_cell.length_a   1.000
_cell.length_b   1.000
_cell.length_c   1.000
_cell.angle_alpha   90.00
_cell.angle_beta   90.00
_cell.angle_gamma   90.00
#
_symmetry.space_group_name_H-M   'P 1'
#
loop_
_entity.id
_entity.type
_entity.pdbx_description
1 polymer ?
#
loop_
_entity_poly.entity_id
_entity_poly.type
_entity_poly.pdbx_seq_one_letter_code
_entity_poly.pdbx_strand_id
1 'polypeptide(L)'
;MKKKVLIMGAAGRDFHNFNTYFRDNEDYEVVAFTATQIPDIHGRKYPPALSGRLYPEGIPIYDEADLEALIKEKNVDEVVFAYSDASHEYVMNRASRVLAAGADFRLMGPNTTMLEARVPVISVCAVRTGVGKSQTTRK
;
A
#
# COMPACT_ATOMS: atom_id res chain seq x y z
N MET A 1 -11.00 -17.55 10.05
CA MET A 1 -9.57 -17.23 10.23
C MET A 1 -9.30 -15.96 9.44
N LYS A 2 -8.55 -14.99 9.99
CA LYS A 2 -8.26 -13.73 9.28
C LYS A 2 -7.21 -13.96 8.21
N LYS A 3 -7.33 -13.32 7.04
CA LYS A 3 -6.32 -13.38 5.97
C LYS A 3 -5.16 -12.47 6.33
N LYS A 4 -3.93 -13.00 6.42
CA LYS A 4 -2.72 -12.24 6.73
C LYS A 4 -2.19 -11.54 5.49
N VAL A 5 -2.04 -10.23 5.59
CA VAL A 5 -1.69 -9.36 4.47
C VAL A 5 -0.38 -8.62 4.72
N LEU A 6 0.48 -8.60 3.72
CA LEU A 6 1.63 -7.69 3.65
C LEU A 6 1.38 -6.67 2.55
N ILE A 7 1.58 -5.38 2.83
CA ILE A 7 1.34 -4.30 1.86
C ILE A 7 2.67 -3.70 1.40
N MET A 8 2.97 -3.77 0.11
CA MET A 8 4.18 -3.21 -0.49
C MET A 8 3.91 -1.79 -1.04
N GLY A 9 4.75 -0.80 -0.74
CA GLY A 9 4.59 0.55 -1.31
C GLY A 9 5.68 1.57 -0.96
N ALA A 10 5.37 2.84 -1.22
CA ALA A 10 6.27 3.99 -1.05
C ALA A 10 5.61 5.14 -0.28
N ALA A 11 4.93 4.84 0.84
CA ALA A 11 4.32 5.81 1.76
C ALA A 11 3.27 6.76 1.15
N GLY A 12 2.46 6.24 0.23
CA GLY A 12 1.32 6.94 -0.36
C GLY A 12 0.13 5.99 -0.48
N ARG A 13 0.06 5.28 -1.60
CA ARG A 13 -1.06 4.38 -1.91
C ARG A 13 -1.14 3.16 -0.98
N ASP A 14 -0.03 2.67 -0.44
CA ASP A 14 0.00 1.63 0.60
C ASP A 14 -0.80 2.04 1.85
N PHE A 15 -0.47 3.19 2.45
CA PHE A 15 -1.19 3.71 3.62
C PHE A 15 -2.62 4.10 3.28
N HIS A 16 -2.87 4.61 2.07
CA HIS A 16 -4.22 4.88 1.60
C HIS A 16 -5.06 3.59 1.50
N ASN A 17 -4.55 2.54 0.87
CA ASN A 17 -5.22 1.25 0.75
C ASN A 17 -5.48 0.65 2.14
N PHE A 18 -4.50 0.74 3.05
CA PHE A 18 -4.68 0.35 4.44
C PHE A 18 -5.85 1.10 5.10
N ASN A 19 -5.82 2.43 5.07
CA ASN A 19 -6.82 3.26 5.75
C ASN A 19 -8.23 3.12 5.18
N THR A 20 -8.36 2.87 3.88
CA THR A 20 -9.65 2.80 3.20
C THR A 20 -10.28 1.41 3.24
N TYR A 21 -9.48 0.34 3.28
CA TYR A 21 -10.01 -1.02 3.15
C TYR A 21 -9.66 -1.97 4.30
N PHE A 22 -8.48 -1.83 4.92
CA PHE A 22 -7.96 -2.82 5.88
C PHE A 22 -8.06 -2.39 7.35
N ARG A 23 -7.99 -1.09 7.64
CA ARG A 23 -7.77 -0.54 8.99
C ARG A 23 -8.65 -1.12 10.10
N ASP A 24 -9.96 -1.22 9.85
CA ASP A 24 -10.94 -1.69 10.83
C ASP A 24 -11.71 -2.92 10.31
N ASN A 25 -11.16 -3.61 9.31
CA ASN A 25 -11.75 -4.78 8.67
C ASN A 25 -11.27 -6.07 9.35
N GLU A 26 -12.18 -6.78 10.02
CA GLU A 26 -11.85 -7.95 10.82
C GLU A 26 -11.53 -9.20 10.00
N ASP A 27 -11.84 -9.20 8.69
CA ASP A 27 -11.50 -10.30 7.79
C ASP A 27 -10.00 -10.38 7.49
N TYR A 28 -9.26 -9.30 7.76
CA TYR A 28 -7.85 -9.17 7.43
C TYR A 28 -6.98 -8.84 8.65
N GLU A 29 -5.72 -9.23 8.57
CA GLU A 29 -4.65 -8.85 9.50
C GLU A 29 -3.45 -8.36 8.69
N VAL A 30 -3.20 -7.05 8.69
CA VAL A 30 -2.04 -6.45 8.03
C VAL A 30 -0.83 -6.59 8.94
N VAL A 31 0.04 -7.55 8.62
CA VAL A 31 1.16 -7.95 9.48
C VAL A 31 2.41 -7.07 9.29
N ALA A 32 2.49 -6.37 8.16
CA ALA A 32 3.63 -5.54 7.80
C ALA A 32 3.34 -4.65 6.59
N PHE A 33 4.08 -3.53 6.52
CA PHE A 33 4.38 -2.84 5.27
C PHE A 33 5.82 -3.13 4.84
N THR A 34 6.11 -2.98 3.54
CA THR A 34 7.49 -2.91 3.02
C THR A 34 7.70 -1.67 2.18
N ALA A 35 8.92 -1.12 2.18
CA ALA A 35 9.28 0.06 1.40
C ALA A 35 10.73 0.03 0.87
N THR A 36 11.00 0.75 -0.23
CA THR A 36 12.31 0.81 -0.92
C THR A 36 12.86 2.22 -1.15
N GLN A 37 11.99 3.21 -1.32
CA GLN A 37 12.35 4.52 -1.90
C GLN A 37 12.53 5.65 -0.88
N ILE A 38 12.26 5.40 0.41
CA ILE A 38 12.28 6.45 1.43
C ILE A 38 13.41 6.14 2.42
N PRO A 39 14.46 6.97 2.45
CA PRO A 39 15.51 6.86 3.46
C PRO A 39 14.91 6.82 4.87
N ASP A 40 15.43 5.92 5.70
CA ASP A 40 15.08 5.78 7.11
C ASP A 40 13.60 5.42 7.42
N ILE A 41 12.82 4.96 6.44
CA ILE A 41 11.45 4.49 6.72
C ILE A 41 11.40 3.04 7.22
N HIS A 42 12.34 2.20 6.78
CA HIS A 42 12.45 0.82 7.25
C HIS A 42 12.86 0.81 8.73
N GLY A 43 12.29 -0.11 9.50
CA GLY A 43 12.45 -0.16 10.96
C GLY A 43 11.53 0.79 11.73
N ARG A 44 10.76 1.66 11.05
CA ARG A 44 9.69 2.44 11.67
C ARG A 44 8.39 1.63 11.73
N LYS A 45 7.40 2.21 12.40
CA LYS A 45 6.03 1.70 12.41
C LYS A 45 5.09 2.72 11.78
N TYR A 46 4.12 2.24 11.02
CA TYR A 46 2.91 3.00 10.76
C TYR A 46 2.23 3.27 12.12
N PRO A 47 1.95 4.54 12.47
CA PRO A 47 1.75 4.93 13.85
C PRO A 47 0.41 4.45 14.42
N PRO A 48 0.34 3.97 15.68
CA PRO A 48 -0.90 3.58 16.36
C PRO A 48 -2.07 4.54 16.17
N ALA A 49 -1.81 5.85 16.26
CA ALA A 49 -2.81 6.90 16.16
C ALA A 49 -3.55 6.92 14.81
N LEU A 50 -2.99 6.30 13.76
CA LEU A 50 -3.60 6.17 12.43
C LEU A 50 -4.00 4.73 12.10
N SER A 51 -3.62 3.75 12.92
CA SER A 51 -3.77 2.33 12.62
C SER A 51 -5.15 1.76 12.96
N GLY A 52 -6.04 2.52 13.61
CA GLY A 52 -7.38 2.07 13.97
C GLY A 52 -7.40 1.06 15.13
N ARG A 53 -8.59 0.54 15.44
CA ARG A 53 -8.80 -0.24 16.69
C ARG A 53 -8.11 -1.60 16.70
N LEU A 54 -7.85 -2.15 15.51
CA LEU A 54 -7.28 -3.50 15.36
C LEU A 54 -5.76 -3.52 15.52
N TYR A 55 -5.09 -2.36 15.54
CA TYR A 55 -3.64 -2.24 15.50
C TYR A 55 -3.12 -1.22 16.53
N PRO A 56 -3.36 -1.43 17.84
CA PRO A 56 -3.00 -0.47 18.90
C PRO A 56 -1.48 -0.22 19.02
N GLU A 57 -0.66 -1.15 18.53
CA GLU A 57 0.81 -1.06 18.55
C GLU A 57 1.40 -0.51 17.24
N GLY A 58 0.54 -0.08 16.31
CA GLY A 58 0.93 0.28 14.96
C GLY A 58 1.27 -0.95 14.12
N ILE A 59 1.81 -0.71 12.93
CA ILE A 59 2.18 -1.78 11.98
C ILE A 59 3.64 -1.60 11.56
N PRO A 60 4.49 -2.64 11.67
CA PRO A 60 5.90 -2.51 11.31
C PRO A 60 6.10 -2.26 9.81
N ILE A 61 7.14 -1.49 9.49
CA ILE A 61 7.58 -1.21 8.12
C ILE A 61 8.98 -1.81 7.96
N TYR A 62 9.13 -2.74 7.02
CA TYR A 62 10.39 -3.42 6.72
C TYR A 62 10.97 -2.97 5.38
N ASP A 63 12.20 -3.38 5.09
CA ASP A 63 12.77 -3.26 3.76
C ASP A 63 12.05 -4.23 2.80
N GLU A 64 11.84 -3.83 1.55
CA GLU A 64 11.30 -4.73 0.52
C GLU A 64 12.28 -5.86 0.14
N ALA A 65 13.57 -5.69 0.42
CA ALA A 65 14.56 -6.76 0.28
C ALA A 65 14.20 -7.99 1.12
N ASP A 66 13.49 -7.80 2.24
CA ASP A 66 13.09 -8.87 3.17
C ASP A 66 11.78 -9.56 2.78
N LEU A 67 11.17 -9.21 1.64
CA LEU A 67 9.82 -9.63 1.23
C LEU A 67 9.59 -11.15 1.37
N GLU A 68 10.42 -12.00 0.77
CA GLU A 68 10.24 -13.46 0.81
C GLU A 68 10.46 -14.05 2.20
N ALA A 69 11.36 -13.47 2.99
CA ALA A 69 11.58 -13.87 4.36
C ALA A 69 10.33 -13.55 5.21
N LEU A 70 9.82 -12.32 5.09
CA LEU A 70 8.62 -11.87 5.79
C LEU A 70 7.38 -12.70 5.42
N ILE A 71 7.22 -13.09 4.15
CA ILE A 71 6.12 -13.95 3.71
C ILE A 71 6.13 -15.27 4.48
N LYS A 72 7.30 -15.91 4.61
CA LYS A 72 7.45 -17.19 5.31
C LYS A 72 7.32 -17.04 6.81
N GLU A 73 8.06 -16.09 7.40
CA GLU A 73 8.11 -15.89 8.86
C GLU A 73 6.75 -15.50 9.44
N LYS A 74 6.01 -14.63 8.75
CA LYS A 74 4.71 -14.14 9.22
C LYS A 74 3.54 -15.00 8.76
N ASN A 75 3.80 -15.99 7.90
CA ASN A 75 2.79 -16.82 7.24
C ASN A 75 1.77 -15.94 6.49
N VAL A 76 2.28 -15.13 5.56
CA VAL A 76 1.46 -14.19 4.77
C VAL A 76 0.63 -14.97 3.75
N ASP A 77 -0.67 -14.70 3.70
CA ASP A 77 -1.58 -15.30 2.73
C ASP A 77 -1.66 -14.48 1.44
N GLU A 78 -1.58 -13.15 1.53
CA GLU A 78 -1.71 -12.23 0.39
C GLU A 78 -0.75 -11.04 0.51
N VAL A 79 -0.08 -10.71 -0.59
CA VAL A 79 0.72 -9.51 -0.73
C VAL A 79 -0.03 -8.52 -1.63
N VAL A 80 -0.29 -7.33 -1.08
CA VAL A 80 -0.93 -6.23 -1.80
C VAL A 80 0.15 -5.33 -2.36
N PHE A 81 0.20 -5.22 -3.68
CA PHE A 81 1.12 -4.31 -4.35
C PHE A 81 0.48 -2.93 -4.52
N ALA A 82 1.06 -1.92 -3.88
CA ALA A 82 0.52 -0.57 -3.79
C ALA A 82 1.46 0.54 -4.29
N TYR A 83 2.49 0.23 -5.09
CA TYR A 83 3.22 1.26 -5.82
C TYR A 83 2.34 1.86 -6.94
N SER A 84 2.50 3.16 -7.21
CA SER A 84 1.74 3.90 -8.23
C SER A 84 2.51 4.17 -9.52
N ASP A 85 3.84 4.09 -9.45
CA ASP A 85 4.80 4.49 -10.49
C ASP A 85 5.83 3.38 -10.73
N ALA A 86 5.33 2.16 -10.98
CA ALA A 86 6.15 1.01 -11.30
C ALA A 86 6.05 0.64 -12.78
N SER A 87 7.16 0.20 -13.37
CA SER A 87 7.12 -0.44 -14.69
C SER A 87 6.36 -1.76 -14.61
N HIS A 88 5.74 -2.17 -15.73
CA HIS A 88 5.10 -3.49 -15.81
C HIS A 88 6.06 -4.62 -15.39
N GLU A 89 7.31 -4.56 -15.85
CA GLU A 89 8.35 -5.52 -15.49
C GLU A 89 8.58 -5.59 -13.98
N TYR A 90 8.66 -4.44 -13.30
CA TYR A 90 8.80 -4.41 -11.84
C TYR A 90 7.63 -5.09 -11.14
N VAL A 91 6.40 -4.77 -11.54
CA VAL A 91 5.17 -5.36 -10.98
C VAL A 91 5.20 -6.88 -11.15
N MET A 92 5.47 -7.36 -12.36
CA MET A 92 5.45 -8.80 -12.65
C MET A 92 6.61 -9.55 -11.99
N ASN A 93 7.79 -8.93 -11.88
CA ASN A 93 8.90 -9.52 -11.13
C ASN A 93 8.55 -9.69 -9.64
N ARG A 94 7.87 -8.72 -9.03
CA ARG A 94 7.40 -8.84 -7.63
C ARG A 94 6.30 -9.89 -7.49
N ALA A 95 5.35 -9.94 -8.42
CA ALA A 95 4.33 -10.99 -8.44
C ALA A 95 4.96 -12.39 -8.47
N SER A 96 5.94 -12.63 -9.34
CA SER A 96 6.65 -13.91 -9.42
C SER A 96 7.35 -14.29 -8.12
N ARG A 97 8.03 -13.33 -7.47
CA ARG A 97 8.70 -13.56 -6.17
C ARG A 97 7.70 -13.91 -5.06
N VAL A 98 6.58 -13.18 -5.00
CA VAL A 98 5.50 -13.42 -4.02
C VAL A 98 4.88 -14.80 -4.19
N LEU A 99 4.52 -15.16 -5.43
CA LEU A 99 3.95 -16.47 -5.74
C LEU A 99 4.93 -17.61 -5.43
N ALA A 100 6.22 -17.45 -5.76
CA ALA A 100 7.26 -18.42 -5.43
C ALA A 100 7.47 -18.59 -3.90
N ALA A 101 7.19 -17.54 -3.13
CA ALA A 101 7.22 -17.59 -1.66
C ALA A 101 5.93 -18.19 -1.05
N GLY A 102 4.89 -18.43 -1.86
CA GLY A 102 3.66 -19.14 -1.47
C GLY A 102 2.47 -18.26 -1.10
N ALA A 103 2.55 -16.94 -1.28
CA ALA A 103 1.44 -16.02 -1.01
C ALA A 103 0.72 -15.62 -2.31
N ASP A 104 -0.55 -15.23 -2.21
CA ASP A 104 -1.28 -14.59 -3.29
C ASP A 104 -0.69 -13.21 -3.60
N PHE A 105 -0.77 -12.77 -4.86
CA PHE A 105 -0.41 -11.40 -5.24
C PHE A 105 -1.65 -10.64 -5.70
N ARG A 106 -1.91 -9.47 -5.11
CA ARG A 106 -3.11 -8.67 -5.38
C ARG A 106 -2.80 -7.24 -5.80
N LEU A 107 -3.45 -6.81 -6.88
CA LEU A 107 -3.57 -5.41 -7.28
C LEU A 107 -4.98 -4.93 -6.94
N MET A 108 -5.10 -3.91 -6.07
CA MET A 108 -6.40 -3.39 -5.65
C MET A 108 -6.94 -2.40 -6.68
N GLY A 109 -8.18 -2.63 -7.11
CA GLY A 109 -8.90 -1.77 -8.03
C GLY A 109 -9.55 -0.55 -7.37
N PRO A 110 -9.96 0.45 -8.18
CA PRO A 110 -10.53 1.70 -7.69
C PRO A 110 -11.82 1.51 -6.88
N ASN A 111 -12.67 0.53 -7.23
CA ASN A 111 -13.90 0.26 -6.48
C ASN A 111 -13.65 -0.13 -5.01
N THR A 112 -12.44 -0.60 -4.70
CA THR A 112 -12.06 -1.02 -3.35
C THR A 112 -11.40 0.12 -2.56
N THR A 113 -10.73 1.05 -3.23
CA THR A 113 -9.83 2.01 -2.57
C THR A 113 -10.19 3.47 -2.81
N MET A 114 -11.04 3.80 -3.80
CA MET A 114 -11.48 5.17 -4.02
C MET A 114 -12.54 5.58 -3.00
N LEU A 115 -12.41 6.81 -2.50
CA LEU A 115 -13.41 7.42 -1.66
C LEU A 115 -14.52 8.01 -2.52
N GLU A 116 -15.77 7.83 -2.08
CA GLU A 116 -16.90 8.51 -2.69
C GLU A 116 -16.91 9.98 -2.28
N ALA A 117 -16.94 10.87 -3.28
CA ALA A 117 -16.99 12.30 -3.04
C ALA A 117 -18.41 12.74 -2.68
N ARG A 118 -18.55 13.48 -1.58
CA ARG A 118 -19.84 14.08 -1.14
C ARG A 118 -20.16 15.41 -1.82
N VAL A 119 -19.21 15.91 -2.61
CA VAL A 119 -19.29 17.19 -3.31
C VAL A 119 -18.80 17.00 -4.74
N PRO A 120 -19.21 17.87 -5.68
CA PRO A 120 -18.65 17.85 -7.02
C PRO A 120 -17.11 17.95 -7.00
N VAL A 121 -16.43 17.06 -7.72
CA VAL A 121 -14.96 17.03 -7.83
C VAL A 121 -14.56 17.40 -9.25
N ILE A 122 -13.67 18.38 -9.38
CA ILE A 122 -13.05 18.77 -10.65
C ILE A 122 -11.57 18.39 -10.57
N SER A 123 -11.15 17.44 -11.42
CA SER A 123 -9.74 17.05 -11.54
C SER A 123 -9.03 17.90 -12.59
N VAL A 124 -7.94 18.56 -12.20
CA VAL A 124 -7.09 19.36 -13.11
C VAL A 124 -5.82 18.56 -13.44
N CYS A 125 -5.81 17.93 -14.60
CA CYS A 125 -4.72 17.07 -15.06
C CYS A 125 -3.70 17.83 -15.94
N ALA A 126 -2.52 17.23 -16.15
CA ALA A 126 -1.53 17.73 -17.09
C ALA A 126 -0.69 16.62 -17.72
N VAL A 127 -0.27 16.86 -18.96
CA VAL A 127 0.57 15.94 -19.75
C VAL A 127 2.03 15.90 -19.30
N ARG A 128 2.53 16.92 -18.59
CA ARG A 128 3.89 16.96 -18.02
C ARG A 128 3.98 17.92 -16.83
N THR A 129 5.07 17.85 -16.07
CA THR A 129 5.34 18.78 -14.97
C THR A 129 5.58 20.21 -15.49
N GLY A 130 5.16 21.22 -14.74
CA GLY A 130 5.40 22.64 -15.06
C GLY A 130 4.42 23.31 -16.03
N VAL A 131 3.37 22.64 -16.53
CA VAL A 131 2.41 23.21 -17.50
C VAL A 131 1.21 23.95 -16.87
N GLY A 132 1.31 24.32 -15.59
CA GLY A 132 0.34 25.23 -14.98
C GLY A 132 -0.84 24.60 -14.24
N LYS A 133 -0.79 23.31 -13.84
CA LYS A 133 -1.88 22.65 -13.05
C LYS A 133 -2.35 23.53 -11.88
N SER A 134 -1.42 23.96 -11.03
CA SER A 134 -1.72 24.73 -9.82
C SER A 134 -2.31 26.11 -10.12
N GLN A 135 -1.92 26.74 -11.22
CA GLN A 135 -2.47 28.01 -11.66
C GLN A 135 -3.91 27.85 -12.15
N THR A 136 -4.19 26.78 -12.91
CA THR A 136 -5.56 26.50 -13.41
C THR A 136 -6.52 26.16 -12.27
N THR A 137 -6.09 25.40 -11.26
CA THR A 137 -6.93 25.06 -10.10
C THR A 137 -7.39 26.27 -9.28
N ARG A 138 -6.67 27.40 -9.35
CA ARG A 138 -6.95 28.62 -8.56
C ARG A 138 -7.86 29.63 -9.28
N LYS A 139 -8.23 29.38 -10.54
CA LYS A 139 -9.16 30.22 -11.31
C LYS A 139 -10.57 29.66 -11.19
#